data_AF-A0A661NKV3-F1
#
_entry.id   AF-A0A661NKV3-F1
#
_cell.length_a   1.000
_cell.length_b   1.000
_cell.length_c   1.000
_cell.angle_alpha   90.00
_cell.angle_beta   90.00
_cell.angle_gamma   90.00
#
_symmetry.space_group_name_H-M   'P 1'
#
loop_
_entity.id
_entity.type
_entity.pdbx_description
1 polymer ?
#
loop_
_entity_poly.entity_id
_entity_poly.type
_entity_poly.pdbx_seq_one_letter_code
_entity_poly.pdbx_strand_id
1 'polypeptide(L)'
;MMSYAVAADYLATPPASLIAVDVLAELTGSTSFGHSLRGEQLEMRLAAKGAYGPFFGSLGLGFGLVLGPGVPDFRFTLGFGYRAPVPMDTDGDGLFDDDDMCPTAPEDMDGFADGDGCPEVDNDGDGIADEEDECPDLAEDSDGFEDEDGCPDTDDDEDGIEDRWDSCPQTAEDIDGDRDEDGCPENDADRDGVDDEFDICPLRPEDTDGLGDEDGCPERDFDMDRIPDDRDECPEDPEDRDRFEDRDGCPEPGGRINANVPGEDG
;
A
#
# COMPACT_ATOMS: atom_id res chain seq x y z
N MET A 1 65.85 -14.73 -46.21
CA MET A 1 66.04 -14.54 -44.76
C MET A 1 64.97 -15.36 -44.08
N MET A 2 65.35 -16.27 -43.19
CA MET A 2 64.39 -17.02 -42.36
C MET A 2 64.46 -16.47 -40.94
N SER A 3 63.31 -16.12 -40.37
CA SER A 3 63.19 -15.68 -38.98
C SER A 3 62.64 -16.82 -38.15
N TYR A 4 63.14 -16.98 -36.93
CA TYR A 4 62.68 -17.98 -35.99
C TYR A 4 62.58 -17.39 -34.58
N ALA A 5 61.65 -17.93 -33.81
CA ALA A 5 61.46 -17.59 -32.41
C ALA A 5 61.17 -18.88 -31.63
N VAL A 6 61.74 -19.01 -30.45
CA VAL A 6 61.39 -20.05 -29.48
C VAL A 6 61.16 -19.37 -28.16
N ALA A 7 60.01 -19.62 -27.55
CA ALA A 7 59.68 -19.12 -26.22
C ALA A 7 59.42 -20.29 -25.27
N ALA A 8 59.83 -20.12 -24.02
CA ALA A 8 59.51 -21.00 -22.91
C ALA A 8 58.91 -20.13 -21.80
N ASP A 9 57.83 -20.63 -21.22
CA ASP A 9 57.09 -19.94 -20.18
C ASP A 9 57.05 -20.80 -18.92
N TYR A 10 57.11 -20.15 -17.76
CA TYR A 10 57.07 -20.81 -16.46
C TYR A 10 56.28 -19.98 -15.46
N LEU A 11 55.11 -20.49 -15.10
CA LEU A 11 54.30 -19.94 -14.03
C LEU A 11 54.84 -20.38 -12.67
N ALA A 12 55.50 -19.46 -11.97
CA ALA A 12 55.93 -19.66 -10.59
C ALA A 12 54.79 -19.23 -9.64
N THR A 13 54.13 -20.20 -9.01
CA THR A 13 53.20 -19.96 -7.90
C THR A 13 53.89 -20.28 -6.56
N PRO A 14 54.40 -19.29 -5.81
CA PRO A 14 55.04 -19.56 -4.53
C PRO A 14 53.99 -20.08 -3.52
N PRO A 15 54.35 -21.00 -2.62
CA PRO A 15 53.39 -21.67 -1.72
C PRO A 15 52.72 -20.76 -0.67
N ALA A 16 53.06 -19.46 -0.64
CA ALA A 16 52.54 -18.50 0.34
C ALA A 16 52.43 -17.05 -0.20
N SER A 17 52.42 -16.83 -1.53
CA SER A 17 52.40 -15.48 -2.11
C SER A 17 51.10 -15.17 -2.85
N LEU A 18 50.57 -13.97 -2.61
CA LEU A 18 49.42 -13.36 -3.31
C LEU A 18 49.76 -12.88 -4.74
N ILE A 19 50.97 -13.16 -5.24
CA ILE A 19 51.48 -12.67 -6.52
C ILE A 19 51.88 -13.90 -7.34
N ALA A 20 51.11 -14.18 -8.39
CA ALA A 20 51.54 -15.10 -9.44
C ALA A 20 52.61 -14.41 -10.28
N VAL A 21 53.77 -15.05 -10.44
CA VAL A 21 54.86 -14.53 -11.28
C VAL A 21 55.03 -15.46 -12.47
N ASP A 22 54.92 -14.87 -13.66
CA ASP A 22 55.07 -15.55 -14.93
C ASP A 22 56.42 -15.17 -15.55
N VAL A 23 57.25 -16.16 -15.86
CA VAL A 23 58.61 -15.95 -16.37
C VAL A 23 58.72 -16.44 -17.80
N LEU A 24 58.88 -15.50 -18.72
CA LEU A 24 59.04 -15.75 -20.14
C LEU A 24 60.51 -15.66 -20.55
N ALA A 25 61.02 -16.71 -21.18
CA ALA A 25 62.29 -16.70 -21.90
C ALA A 25 62.03 -16.84 -23.40
N GLU A 26 62.50 -15.90 -24.21
CA GLU A 26 62.34 -15.90 -25.67
C GLU A 26 63.71 -15.79 -26.35
N LEU A 27 63.97 -16.65 -27.33
CA LEU A 27 65.09 -16.54 -28.26
C LEU A 27 64.53 -16.17 -29.63
N THR A 28 64.87 -14.99 -30.13
CA THR A 28 64.46 -14.51 -31.45
C THR A 28 65.67 -14.31 -32.33
N GLY A 29 65.63 -14.83 -33.55
CA GLY A 29 66.75 -14.74 -34.47
C GLY A 29 66.34 -14.83 -35.93
N SER A 30 67.31 -14.60 -36.80
CA SER A 30 67.13 -14.81 -38.24
C SER A 30 68.45 -15.14 -38.92
N THR A 31 68.35 -15.92 -39.98
CA THR A 31 69.47 -16.40 -40.80
C THR A 31 69.30 -16.05 -42.27
N SER A 32 70.41 -15.85 -42.98
CA SER A 32 70.43 -15.56 -44.42
C SER A 32 71.21 -16.61 -45.20
N PHE A 33 70.60 -17.18 -46.24
CA PHE A 33 71.27 -18.13 -47.13
C PHE A 33 72.06 -17.37 -48.20
N GLY A 34 73.33 -17.06 -47.91
CA GLY A 34 74.27 -16.43 -48.84
C GLY A 34 75.70 -16.44 -48.30
N HIS A 35 76.72 -16.33 -49.18
CA HIS A 35 78.16 -16.40 -48.85
C HIS A 35 78.70 -15.29 -47.91
N SER A 36 77.83 -14.48 -47.30
CA SER A 36 78.20 -13.37 -46.41
C SER A 36 77.51 -13.53 -45.06
N LEU A 37 78.28 -13.91 -44.03
CA LEU A 37 77.87 -14.16 -42.64
C LEU A 37 77.43 -12.90 -41.86
N ARG A 38 77.14 -11.77 -42.53
CA ARG A 38 76.80 -10.48 -41.90
C ARG A 38 75.31 -10.33 -41.52
N GLY A 39 74.48 -11.35 -41.74
CA GLY A 39 73.02 -11.29 -41.57
C GLY A 39 72.45 -12.19 -40.48
N GLU A 40 73.29 -12.87 -39.70
CA GLU A 40 72.85 -13.72 -38.60
C GLU A 40 72.60 -12.85 -37.36
N GLN A 41 71.42 -12.97 -36.76
CA GLN A 41 71.06 -12.24 -35.55
C GLN A 41 70.40 -13.19 -34.55
N LEU A 42 70.73 -13.02 -33.28
CA LEU A 42 70.14 -13.77 -32.19
C LEU A 42 70.05 -12.89 -30.94
N GLU A 43 68.84 -12.67 -30.45
CA GLU A 43 68.53 -11.96 -29.22
C GLU A 43 67.89 -12.95 -28.24
N MET A 44 68.31 -12.89 -26.98
CA MET A 44 67.63 -13.55 -25.88
C MET A 44 66.90 -12.51 -25.06
N ARG A 45 65.64 -12.78 -24.71
CA ARG A 45 64.82 -11.96 -23.82
C ARG A 45 64.34 -12.79 -22.64
N LEU A 46 64.39 -12.18 -21.46
CA LEU A 46 63.87 -12.72 -20.22
C LEU A 46 62.91 -11.68 -19.67
N ALA A 47 61.68 -12.05 -19.37
CA ALA A 47 60.72 -11.17 -18.75
C ALA A 47 60.05 -11.85 -17.56
N ALA A 48 59.82 -11.11 -16.48
CA ALA A 48 58.97 -11.52 -15.39
C ALA A 48 57.73 -10.61 -15.41
N LYS A 49 56.54 -11.21 -15.38
CA LYS A 49 55.25 -10.51 -15.24
C LYS A 49 54.62 -10.92 -13.92
N GLY A 50 53.99 -9.98 -13.22
CA GLY A 50 53.26 -10.27 -11.99
C GLY A 50 52.02 -9.39 -11.85
N ALA A 51 51.09 -9.83 -11.01
CA ALA A 51 49.91 -9.07 -10.63
C ALA A 51 49.76 -9.04 -9.11
N TYR A 52 49.32 -7.91 -8.58
CA TYR A 52 48.98 -7.71 -7.18
C TYR A 52 47.73 -6.85 -7.09
N GLY A 53 46.61 -7.47 -6.73
CA GLY A 53 45.29 -6.84 -6.77
C GLY A 53 44.98 -6.30 -8.18
N PRO A 54 44.60 -5.02 -8.32
CA PRO A 54 44.26 -4.45 -9.62
C PRO A 54 45.49 -4.05 -10.45
N PHE A 55 46.70 -4.12 -9.89
CA PHE A 55 47.92 -3.71 -10.57
C PHE A 55 48.63 -4.91 -11.19
N PHE A 56 49.13 -4.75 -12.41
CA PHE A 56 50.03 -5.72 -13.03
C PHE A 56 51.24 -5.02 -13.62
N GLY A 57 52.36 -5.72 -13.70
CA GLY A 57 53.59 -5.18 -14.23
C GLY A 57 54.46 -6.24 -14.88
N SER A 58 55.39 -5.80 -15.71
CA SER A 58 56.42 -6.64 -16.30
C SER A 58 57.77 -5.95 -16.30
N LEU A 59 58.82 -6.73 -16.04
CA LEU A 59 60.21 -6.32 -16.16
C LEU A 59 60.91 -7.30 -17.09
N GLY A 60 61.47 -6.79 -18.17
CA GLY A 60 62.18 -7.57 -19.18
C GLY A 60 63.61 -7.09 -19.38
N LEU A 61 64.49 -8.04 -19.62
CA LEU A 61 65.89 -7.87 -19.99
C LEU A 61 66.14 -8.61 -21.31
N GLY A 62 66.78 -7.96 -22.26
CA GLY A 62 67.18 -8.55 -23.54
C GLY A 62 68.68 -8.37 -23.77
N PHE A 63 69.32 -9.36 -24.37
CA PHE A 63 70.75 -9.33 -24.70
C PHE A 63 70.97 -9.91 -26.10
N GLY A 64 71.82 -9.24 -26.89
CA GLY A 64 72.29 -9.76 -28.16
C GLY A 64 73.32 -10.86 -27.97
N LEU A 65 73.00 -12.08 -28.43
CA LEU A 65 73.94 -13.21 -28.43
C LEU A 65 74.80 -13.22 -29.71
N VAL A 66 74.24 -12.77 -30.83
CA VAL A 66 74.95 -12.58 -32.10
C VAL A 66 74.65 -11.16 -32.60
N LEU A 67 75.68 -10.32 -32.62
CA LEU A 67 75.55 -8.91 -33.01
C LEU A 67 75.31 -8.80 -34.51
N GLY A 68 74.18 -8.18 -34.84
CA GLY A 68 73.76 -7.86 -36.19
C GLY A 68 72.93 -6.57 -36.19
N PRO A 69 72.66 -5.97 -37.35
CA PRO A 69 71.83 -4.77 -37.43
C PRO A 69 70.46 -5.00 -36.77
N GLY A 70 70.14 -4.23 -35.72
CA GLY A 70 68.86 -4.32 -34.98
C GLY A 70 68.89 -5.16 -33.71
N VAL A 71 69.97 -5.90 -33.43
CA VAL A 71 70.17 -6.60 -32.15
C VAL A 71 70.85 -5.64 -31.16
N PRO A 72 70.22 -5.31 -30.02
CA PRO A 72 70.84 -4.45 -29.02
C PRO A 72 71.89 -5.21 -28.19
N ASP A 73 72.90 -4.50 -27.67
CA ASP A 73 73.82 -5.05 -26.67
C ASP A 73 73.05 -5.42 -25.39
N PHE A 74 72.12 -4.56 -24.99
CA PHE A 74 71.14 -4.84 -23.95
C PHE A 74 69.83 -4.07 -24.21
N ARG A 75 68.71 -4.60 -23.73
CA ARG A 75 67.39 -3.96 -23.75
C ARG A 75 66.71 -4.13 -22.40
N PHE A 76 66.06 -3.07 -21.93
CA PHE A 76 65.13 -3.14 -20.82
C PHE A 76 63.72 -2.93 -21.34
N THR A 77 62.78 -3.73 -20.86
CA THR A 77 61.35 -3.56 -21.11
C THR A 77 60.67 -3.39 -19.76
N LEU A 78 59.85 -2.35 -19.64
CA LEU A 78 59.03 -2.11 -18.46
C LEU A 78 57.58 -2.01 -18.90
N GLY A 79 56.72 -2.78 -18.25
CA GLY A 79 55.27 -2.72 -18.41
C GLY A 79 54.62 -2.46 -17.05
N PHE A 80 53.60 -1.63 -17.04
CA PHE A 80 52.72 -1.43 -15.90
C PHE A 80 51.30 -1.28 -16.44
N GLY A 81 50.33 -1.79 -15.70
CA GLY A 81 48.93 -1.59 -15.99
C GLY A 81 48.07 -1.73 -14.75
N TYR A 82 46.87 -1.20 -14.86
CA TYR A 82 45.82 -1.24 -13.86
C TYR A 82 44.57 -1.82 -14.51
N ARG A 83 43.96 -2.79 -13.86
CA ARG A 83 42.63 -3.31 -14.18
C ARG A 83 41.75 -2.96 -12.99
N ALA A 84 40.80 -2.04 -13.20
CA ALA A 84 39.80 -1.76 -12.18
C ALA A 84 39.11 -3.07 -11.76
N PRO A 85 38.90 -3.31 -10.45
CA PRO A 85 38.00 -4.36 -10.03
C PRO A 85 36.64 -4.10 -10.68
N VAL A 86 36.01 -5.16 -11.18
CA VAL A 86 34.60 -5.06 -11.56
C VAL A 86 33.81 -4.99 -10.26
N PRO A 87 32.91 -4.01 -10.09
CA PRO A 87 31.95 -4.05 -9.00
C PRO A 87 31.20 -5.39 -9.04
N MET A 88 30.90 -5.95 -7.87
CA MET A 88 30.11 -7.17 -7.76
C MET A 88 28.62 -6.78 -7.79
N ASP A 89 27.85 -7.69 -8.35
CA ASP A 89 26.40 -7.66 -8.48
C ASP A 89 26.02 -9.14 -8.33
N THR A 90 25.67 -9.52 -7.11
CA THR A 90 25.64 -10.91 -6.66
C THR A 90 24.38 -11.64 -7.08
N ASP A 91 23.23 -10.96 -7.12
CA ASP A 91 21.94 -11.50 -7.59
C ASP A 91 21.60 -11.11 -9.04
N GLY A 92 22.26 -10.11 -9.61
CA GLY A 92 22.18 -9.79 -11.03
C GLY A 92 21.02 -8.86 -11.39
N ASP A 93 20.51 -8.07 -10.44
CA ASP A 93 19.41 -7.13 -10.65
C ASP A 93 19.86 -5.81 -11.33
N GLY A 94 21.17 -5.56 -11.37
CA GLY A 94 21.78 -4.40 -12.02
C GLY A 94 22.21 -3.29 -11.06
N LEU A 95 21.95 -3.43 -9.76
CA LEU A 95 22.63 -2.69 -8.71
C LEU A 95 23.92 -3.43 -8.30
N PHE A 96 24.89 -2.67 -7.81
CA PHE A 96 26.13 -3.27 -7.31
C PHE A 96 25.99 -3.51 -5.81
N ASP A 97 26.60 -4.58 -5.28
CA ASP A 97 26.53 -4.98 -3.86
C ASP A 97 26.82 -3.84 -2.84
N ASP A 98 27.54 -2.79 -3.25
CA ASP A 98 27.86 -1.62 -2.40
C ASP A 98 26.72 -0.57 -2.36
N ASP A 99 25.85 -0.55 -3.37
CA ASP A 99 24.71 0.36 -3.56
C ASP A 99 23.36 -0.34 -3.35
N ASP A 100 23.35 -1.67 -3.29
CA ASP A 100 22.19 -2.57 -3.15
C ASP A 100 21.90 -2.87 -1.66
N MET A 101 20.65 -2.68 -1.23
CA MET A 101 20.20 -2.95 0.13
C MET A 101 19.98 -4.44 0.41
N CYS A 102 19.75 -5.25 -0.62
CA CYS A 102 19.57 -6.69 -0.57
C CYS A 102 20.48 -7.46 -1.56
N PRO A 103 21.82 -7.47 -1.37
CA PRO A 103 22.81 -8.02 -2.32
C PRO A 103 22.77 -9.51 -2.65
N THR A 104 21.72 -10.23 -2.25
CA THR A 104 21.55 -11.66 -2.52
C THR A 104 20.14 -12.00 -2.99
N ALA A 105 19.26 -11.02 -3.09
CA ALA A 105 17.86 -11.17 -3.44
C ALA A 105 17.56 -10.12 -4.52
N PRO A 106 17.36 -10.54 -5.78
CA PRO A 106 17.18 -9.59 -6.86
C PRO A 106 15.85 -8.85 -6.73
N GLU A 107 15.89 -7.56 -7.03
CA GLU A 107 14.72 -6.71 -7.26
C GLU A 107 13.71 -7.32 -8.24
N ASP A 108 12.41 -7.17 -7.99
CA ASP A 108 11.32 -7.72 -8.82
C ASP A 108 10.67 -6.72 -9.79
N MET A 109 11.05 -5.44 -9.71
CA MET A 109 10.78 -4.40 -10.71
C MET A 109 9.28 -4.23 -11.02
N ASP A 110 8.46 -4.11 -9.98
CA ASP A 110 7.02 -3.95 -10.08
C ASP A 110 6.56 -2.46 -10.08
N GLY A 111 7.48 -1.53 -9.79
CA GLY A 111 7.23 -0.10 -9.74
C GLY A 111 7.11 0.47 -8.33
N PHE A 112 7.14 -0.38 -7.30
CA PHE A 112 7.27 -0.01 -5.91
C PHE A 112 8.73 -0.14 -5.49
N ALA A 113 9.27 0.88 -4.83
CA ALA A 113 10.63 0.90 -4.26
C ALA A 113 11.84 0.40 -5.10
N ASP A 114 11.71 0.13 -6.42
CA ASP A 114 12.69 -0.40 -7.41
C ASP A 114 14.15 0.14 -7.36
N GLY A 115 14.38 1.25 -6.65
CA GLY A 115 15.66 1.94 -6.58
C GLY A 115 16.60 1.46 -5.48
N ASP A 116 16.18 0.57 -4.58
CA ASP A 116 17.00 0.13 -3.45
C ASP A 116 17.57 -1.31 -3.58
N GLY A 117 17.05 -2.09 -4.53
CA GLY A 117 17.57 -3.44 -4.86
C GLY A 117 16.97 -4.54 -4.00
N CYS A 118 15.89 -4.26 -3.29
CA CYS A 118 15.23 -5.22 -2.43
C CYS A 118 13.88 -5.60 -3.04
N PRO A 119 13.62 -6.88 -3.31
CA PRO A 119 12.27 -7.29 -3.66
C PRO A 119 11.35 -7.12 -2.45
N GLU A 120 10.30 -6.34 -2.63
CA GLU A 120 9.14 -6.36 -1.78
C GLU A 120 8.24 -7.56 -2.12
N VAL A 121 7.46 -8.05 -1.15
CA VAL A 121 6.52 -9.17 -1.38
C VAL A 121 5.08 -8.74 -1.08
N ASP A 122 4.96 -7.56 -0.49
CA ASP A 122 3.79 -6.94 0.13
C ASP A 122 4.17 -5.46 0.24
N ASN A 123 3.82 -4.71 -0.81
CA ASN A 123 4.29 -3.35 -1.04
C ASN A 123 3.68 -2.35 -0.06
N ASP A 124 2.39 -2.47 0.24
CA ASP A 124 1.71 -1.56 1.15
C ASP A 124 1.74 -2.02 2.63
N GLY A 125 2.11 -3.27 2.87
CA GLY A 125 2.37 -3.83 4.19
C GLY A 125 1.11 -4.21 4.97
N ASP A 126 0.02 -4.51 4.28
CA ASP A 126 -1.24 -4.95 4.91
C ASP A 126 -1.24 -6.43 5.33
N GLY A 127 -0.28 -7.21 4.81
CA GLY A 127 -0.09 -8.62 5.12
C GLY A 127 -0.62 -9.60 4.08
N ILE A 128 -1.20 -9.11 2.98
CA ILE A 128 -1.51 -9.83 1.75
C ILE A 128 -0.31 -9.64 0.81
N ALA A 129 0.05 -10.70 0.06
CA ALA A 129 1.18 -10.60 -0.85
C ALA A 129 0.73 -9.98 -2.18
N ASP A 130 1.58 -9.21 -2.85
CA ASP A 130 1.23 -8.49 -4.10
C ASP A 130 0.68 -9.42 -5.22
N GLU A 131 1.01 -10.72 -5.19
CA GLU A 131 0.47 -11.73 -6.12
C GLU A 131 -0.99 -12.13 -5.85
N GLU A 132 -1.45 -11.96 -4.60
CA GLU A 132 -2.78 -12.30 -4.08
C GLU A 132 -3.65 -11.06 -3.81
N ASP A 133 -3.05 -9.87 -3.83
CA ASP A 133 -3.65 -8.57 -3.55
C ASP A 133 -4.26 -7.90 -4.81
N GLU A 134 -5.52 -7.46 -4.75
CA GLU A 134 -6.19 -6.72 -5.81
C GLU A 134 -5.75 -5.26 -5.92
N CYS A 135 -5.24 -4.67 -4.83
CA CYS A 135 -4.74 -3.31 -4.69
C CYS A 135 -3.32 -3.22 -4.08
N PRO A 136 -2.26 -3.78 -4.71
CA PRO A 136 -0.91 -3.90 -4.10
C PRO A 136 -0.21 -2.62 -3.62
N ASP A 137 -0.74 -1.44 -3.94
CA ASP A 137 -0.16 -0.13 -3.56
C ASP A 137 -1.00 0.57 -2.46
N LEU A 138 -2.08 -0.04 -1.99
CA LEU A 138 -3.10 0.55 -1.12
C LEU A 138 -3.50 -0.43 -0.03
N ALA A 139 -2.92 -0.24 1.16
CA ALA A 139 -3.18 -1.13 2.29
C ALA A 139 -4.67 -1.25 2.63
N GLU A 140 -5.12 -2.50 2.77
CA GLU A 140 -6.40 -2.93 3.33
C GLU A 140 -6.72 -2.26 4.68
N ASP A 141 -8.00 -1.94 4.92
CA ASP A 141 -8.48 -1.35 6.17
C ASP A 141 -9.32 -2.30 7.03
N SER A 142 -8.78 -3.49 7.27
CA SER A 142 -9.37 -4.59 8.06
C SER A 142 -10.41 -4.20 9.14
N ASP A 143 -11.68 -4.06 8.73
CA ASP A 143 -12.80 -3.68 9.59
C ASP A 143 -13.92 -4.72 9.64
N GLY A 144 -13.80 -5.79 8.84
CA GLY A 144 -14.72 -6.91 8.75
C GLY A 144 -15.59 -6.93 7.49
N PHE A 145 -15.43 -5.95 6.61
CA PHE A 145 -15.99 -5.92 5.26
C PHE A 145 -14.88 -6.22 4.24
N GLU A 146 -15.16 -7.15 3.32
CA GLU A 146 -14.28 -7.63 2.23
C GLU A 146 -12.73 -7.75 2.46
N ASP A 147 -12.24 -7.83 3.71
CA ASP A 147 -10.82 -7.88 4.19
C ASP A 147 -9.85 -8.90 3.52
N GLU A 148 -10.33 -9.73 2.60
CA GLU A 148 -9.60 -10.84 1.97
C GLU A 148 -9.07 -10.49 0.58
N ASP A 149 -9.44 -9.35 -0.01
CA ASP A 149 -9.02 -8.94 -1.36
C ASP A 149 -7.83 -7.97 -1.40
N GLY A 150 -7.49 -7.32 -0.28
CA GLY A 150 -6.35 -6.40 -0.17
C GLY A 150 -6.66 -4.98 -0.62
N CYS A 151 -7.93 -4.65 -0.85
CA CYS A 151 -8.36 -3.33 -1.26
C CYS A 151 -9.11 -2.63 -0.13
N PRO A 152 -8.70 -1.41 0.26
CA PRO A 152 -9.43 -0.69 1.29
C PRO A 152 -10.84 -0.30 0.81
N ASP A 153 -11.83 -0.69 1.60
CA ASP A 153 -13.24 -0.36 1.40
C ASP A 153 -13.57 0.87 2.25
N THR A 154 -13.81 1.99 1.57
CA THR A 154 -13.99 3.28 2.25
C THR A 154 -15.45 3.70 2.44
N ASP A 155 -16.39 2.88 1.96
CA ASP A 155 -17.85 3.09 1.93
C ASP A 155 -18.53 1.71 1.75
N ASP A 156 -18.58 0.94 2.83
CA ASP A 156 -18.94 -0.49 2.85
C ASP A 156 -20.38 -0.78 2.41
N ASP A 157 -21.31 0.14 2.64
CA ASP A 157 -22.71 -0.02 2.29
C ASP A 157 -23.13 0.73 1.01
N GLU A 158 -22.16 1.37 0.35
CA GLU A 158 -22.28 2.08 -0.92
C GLU A 158 -23.33 3.21 -0.93
N ASP A 159 -23.55 3.87 0.21
CA ASP A 159 -24.51 4.97 0.32
C ASP A 159 -23.94 6.33 -0.12
N GLY A 160 -22.60 6.43 -0.21
CA GLY A 160 -21.85 7.61 -0.62
C GLY A 160 -21.25 8.43 0.53
N ILE A 161 -21.38 7.97 1.78
CA ILE A 161 -20.75 8.52 2.98
C ILE A 161 -19.61 7.58 3.38
N GLU A 162 -18.39 8.12 3.47
CA GLU A 162 -17.24 7.27 3.84
C GLU A 162 -17.38 6.74 5.28
N ASP A 163 -16.98 5.49 5.56
CA ASP A 163 -17.21 4.80 6.85
C ASP A 163 -16.69 5.58 8.06
N ARG A 164 -15.61 6.35 7.88
CA ARG A 164 -15.05 7.22 8.93
C ARG A 164 -15.97 8.38 9.35
N TRP A 165 -16.96 8.71 8.53
CA TRP A 165 -17.96 9.74 8.72
C TRP A 165 -19.37 9.17 8.85
N ASP A 166 -19.53 7.90 8.53
CA ASP A 166 -20.76 7.14 8.67
C ASP A 166 -21.00 6.69 10.12
N SER A 167 -22.21 6.89 10.62
CA SER A 167 -22.62 6.42 11.95
C SER A 167 -23.12 4.97 11.94
N CYS A 168 -23.52 4.46 10.78
CA CYS A 168 -23.95 3.11 10.49
C CYS A 168 -23.22 2.53 9.25
N PRO A 169 -21.89 2.28 9.30
CA PRO A 169 -21.05 1.86 8.15
C PRO A 169 -21.39 0.51 7.48
N GLN A 170 -22.53 -0.09 7.77
CA GLN A 170 -22.94 -1.41 7.27
C GLN A 170 -24.42 -1.38 6.87
N THR A 171 -25.03 -0.20 6.82
CA THR A 171 -26.47 -0.01 6.65
C THR A 171 -26.71 1.31 5.95
N ALA A 172 -26.81 1.22 4.63
CA ALA A 172 -26.99 2.37 3.77
C ALA A 172 -28.13 3.31 4.19
N GLU A 173 -27.84 4.60 4.14
CA GLU A 173 -28.76 5.72 4.29
C GLU A 173 -29.97 5.64 3.34
N ASP A 174 -31.14 6.05 3.83
CA ASP A 174 -32.34 6.22 3.01
C ASP A 174 -32.63 7.69 2.74
N ILE A 175 -32.06 8.21 1.65
CA ILE A 175 -32.19 9.64 1.25
C ILE A 175 -33.67 10.07 1.12
N ASP A 176 -34.23 10.62 2.19
CA ASP A 176 -35.64 10.96 2.35
C ASP A 176 -35.86 12.42 2.83
N GLY A 177 -34.80 13.07 3.32
CA GLY A 177 -34.78 14.44 3.77
C GLY A 177 -34.88 14.66 5.28
N ASP A 178 -35.00 13.62 6.11
CA ASP A 178 -34.48 13.66 7.48
C ASP A 178 -33.00 13.25 7.42
N ARG A 179 -32.14 14.00 8.12
CA ARG A 179 -30.76 13.61 8.46
C ARG A 179 -29.87 12.81 7.49
N ASP A 180 -30.09 12.91 6.16
CA ASP A 180 -29.33 12.28 5.05
C ASP A 180 -27.77 12.43 5.04
N GLU A 181 -27.17 13.02 6.06
CA GLU A 181 -25.77 13.38 6.20
C GLU A 181 -25.06 12.58 7.30
N ASP A 182 -25.75 11.69 8.03
CA ASP A 182 -25.18 10.90 9.13
C ASP A 182 -24.96 9.40 8.82
N GLY A 183 -25.44 8.91 7.67
CA GLY A 183 -25.18 7.56 7.15
C GLY A 183 -26.05 6.48 7.79
N CYS A 184 -27.10 6.88 8.50
CA CYS A 184 -27.99 5.94 9.18
C CYS A 184 -29.42 6.17 8.72
N PRO A 185 -30.09 5.14 8.15
CA PRO A 185 -31.48 5.29 7.79
C PRO A 185 -32.34 5.58 9.02
N GLU A 186 -33.26 6.53 8.83
CA GLU A 186 -34.17 6.97 9.88
C GLU A 186 -35.48 6.19 9.87
N ASN A 187 -35.73 5.51 10.97
CA ASN A 187 -36.94 4.73 11.19
C ASN A 187 -37.94 5.38 12.15
N ASP A 188 -37.66 6.57 12.67
CA ASP A 188 -38.53 7.41 13.52
C ASP A 188 -38.19 8.89 13.23
N ALA A 189 -38.83 9.45 12.20
CA ALA A 189 -38.45 10.74 11.61
C ALA A 189 -38.79 11.94 12.52
N ASP A 190 -39.80 11.82 13.39
CA ASP A 190 -40.18 12.88 14.33
C ASP A 190 -39.71 12.67 15.78
N ARG A 191 -39.18 11.48 16.08
CA ARG A 191 -38.47 11.11 17.31
C ARG A 191 -39.36 11.04 18.53
N ASP A 192 -40.58 10.56 18.35
CA ASP A 192 -41.52 10.34 19.44
C ASP A 192 -41.44 8.93 20.06
N GLY A 193 -40.68 8.02 19.43
CA GLY A 193 -40.46 6.66 19.89
C GLY A 193 -41.38 5.61 19.27
N VAL A 194 -42.19 5.98 18.27
CA VAL A 194 -42.95 5.06 17.41
C VAL A 194 -42.29 5.02 16.03
N ASP A 195 -41.84 3.84 15.59
CA ASP A 195 -41.23 3.74 14.26
C ASP A 195 -42.22 4.17 13.16
N ASP A 196 -41.72 4.83 12.11
CA ASP A 196 -42.48 5.33 10.95
C ASP A 196 -43.41 4.28 10.30
N GLU A 197 -43.05 2.99 10.37
CA GLU A 197 -43.90 1.88 9.86
C GLU A 197 -45.19 1.71 10.70
N PHE A 198 -45.13 2.07 11.98
CA PHE A 198 -46.21 1.94 12.96
C PHE A 198 -46.85 3.28 13.34
N ASP A 199 -46.24 4.40 12.98
CA ASP A 199 -46.73 5.75 13.22
C ASP A 199 -47.79 6.19 12.17
N ILE A 200 -48.95 6.65 12.64
CA ILE A 200 -50.01 7.19 11.79
C ILE A 200 -49.67 8.56 11.21
N CYS A 201 -48.80 9.33 11.87
CA CYS A 201 -48.31 10.63 11.43
C CYS A 201 -46.79 10.80 11.63
N PRO A 202 -45.96 10.11 10.81
CA PRO A 202 -44.48 10.02 10.90
C PRO A 202 -43.66 11.31 10.97
N LEU A 203 -44.28 12.48 10.84
CA LEU A 203 -43.61 13.78 10.81
C LEU A 203 -44.14 14.73 11.90
N ARG A 204 -44.96 14.23 12.82
CA ARG A 204 -45.63 15.01 13.86
C ARG A 204 -45.58 14.24 15.19
N PRO A 205 -44.68 14.63 16.11
CA PRO A 205 -44.37 13.83 17.28
C PRO A 205 -45.51 13.82 18.29
N GLU A 206 -45.77 12.66 18.89
CA GLU A 206 -46.68 12.39 20.00
C GLU A 206 -46.45 13.32 21.23
N ASP A 207 -47.53 13.69 21.94
CA ASP A 207 -47.48 14.56 23.12
C ASP A 207 -47.51 13.85 24.49
N THR A 208 -47.58 12.51 24.48
CA THR A 208 -47.40 11.60 25.63
C THR A 208 -48.12 12.12 26.89
N ASP A 209 -49.44 12.28 26.79
CA ASP A 209 -50.28 12.82 27.87
C ASP A 209 -51.08 11.74 28.62
N GLY A 210 -51.01 10.49 28.16
CA GLY A 210 -51.70 9.33 28.73
C GLY A 210 -52.97 8.94 27.96
N LEU A 211 -53.30 9.65 26.90
CA LEU A 211 -54.38 9.36 25.95
C LEU A 211 -53.73 9.02 24.61
N GLY A 212 -54.17 7.95 23.95
CA GLY A 212 -53.75 7.72 22.56
C GLY A 212 -52.28 7.38 22.29
N ASP A 213 -51.37 7.51 23.26
CA ASP A 213 -49.89 7.42 23.18
C ASP A 213 -49.25 6.26 22.37
N GLU A 214 -50.01 5.28 21.88
CA GLU A 214 -49.52 4.10 21.15
C GLU A 214 -49.52 4.27 19.61
N ASP A 215 -50.13 5.32 19.06
CA ASP A 215 -50.34 5.47 17.61
C ASP A 215 -49.43 6.50 16.89
N GLY A 216 -48.55 7.17 17.66
CA GLY A 216 -47.58 8.17 17.18
C GLY A 216 -48.20 9.54 16.87
N CYS A 217 -49.50 9.74 17.18
CA CYS A 217 -50.20 10.95 16.79
C CYS A 217 -50.75 11.78 17.93
N PRO A 218 -50.22 13.00 18.14
CA PRO A 218 -50.70 13.84 19.23
C PRO A 218 -52.14 14.27 18.98
N GLU A 219 -53.03 13.80 19.85
CA GLU A 219 -54.41 14.21 19.88
C GLU A 219 -54.56 15.59 20.53
N ARG A 220 -55.68 16.24 20.23
CA ARG A 220 -55.97 17.58 20.79
C ARG A 220 -57.39 17.69 21.31
N ASP A 221 -58.11 16.58 21.22
CA ASP A 221 -59.55 16.34 21.34
C ASP A 221 -59.73 14.82 21.09
N PHE A 222 -59.34 14.00 22.07
CA PHE A 222 -59.22 12.54 21.97
C PHE A 222 -60.56 11.86 21.69
N ASP A 223 -61.64 12.31 22.34
CA ASP A 223 -63.00 11.77 22.17
C ASP A 223 -63.81 12.43 21.03
N MET A 224 -63.24 13.46 20.40
CA MET A 224 -63.79 14.21 19.28
C MET A 224 -65.10 14.98 19.58
N ASP A 225 -65.31 15.39 20.83
CA ASP A 225 -66.48 16.15 21.28
C ASP A 225 -66.40 17.67 20.96
N ARG A 226 -65.22 18.16 20.52
CA ARG A 226 -64.81 19.56 20.21
C ARG A 226 -64.39 20.41 21.41
N ILE A 227 -64.12 19.81 22.56
CA ILE A 227 -63.49 20.38 23.73
C ILE A 227 -62.07 19.79 23.77
N PRO A 228 -61.02 20.62 23.70
CA PRO A 228 -59.66 20.09 23.72
C PRO A 228 -59.32 19.46 25.07
N ASP A 229 -58.52 18.40 25.06
CA ASP A 229 -58.15 17.60 26.24
C ASP A 229 -57.61 18.47 27.39
N ASP A 230 -56.86 19.54 27.07
CA ASP A 230 -56.34 20.52 28.05
C ASP A 230 -57.42 21.32 28.82
N ARG A 231 -58.66 21.24 28.36
CA ARG A 231 -59.85 21.91 28.88
C ARG A 231 -61.02 20.94 29.07
N ASP A 232 -60.77 19.64 28.94
CA ASP A 232 -61.75 18.58 29.11
C ASP A 232 -61.60 17.93 30.49
N GLU A 233 -62.68 17.86 31.27
CA GLU A 233 -62.68 17.17 32.57
C GLU A 233 -62.80 15.63 32.40
N CYS A 234 -63.26 15.16 31.24
CA CYS A 234 -63.44 13.76 30.87
C CYS A 234 -62.87 13.45 29.47
N PRO A 235 -61.54 13.56 29.24
CA PRO A 235 -60.95 13.48 27.88
C PRO A 235 -61.20 12.18 27.10
N GLU A 236 -61.63 11.10 27.76
CA GLU A 236 -61.93 9.81 27.14
C GLU A 236 -63.42 9.62 26.78
N ASP A 237 -64.31 10.50 27.27
CA ASP A 237 -65.76 10.30 27.26
C ASP A 237 -66.47 11.48 26.57
N PRO A 238 -67.02 11.29 25.36
CA PRO A 238 -67.54 12.39 24.56
C PRO A 238 -68.78 13.05 25.15
N GLU A 239 -68.76 14.38 25.17
CA GLU A 239 -69.84 15.22 25.68
C GLU A 239 -71.17 15.07 24.91
N ASP A 240 -72.29 15.02 25.65
CA ASP A 240 -73.61 14.65 25.11
C ASP A 240 -74.42 15.84 24.56
N ARG A 241 -73.99 17.08 24.87
CA ARG A 241 -74.51 18.35 24.35
C ARG A 241 -76.02 18.53 24.57
N ASP A 242 -76.53 18.12 25.72
CA ASP A 242 -77.95 18.15 26.04
C ASP A 242 -78.51 19.51 26.53
N ARG A 243 -77.63 20.54 26.63
CA ARG A 243 -77.85 21.90 27.17
C ARG A 243 -77.70 22.05 28.68
N PHE A 244 -77.27 21.00 29.36
CA PHE A 244 -76.74 21.02 30.71
C PHE A 244 -75.23 20.91 30.62
N GLU A 245 -74.52 21.62 31.51
CA GLU A 245 -73.05 21.62 31.68
C GLU A 245 -72.09 21.46 30.46
N ASP A 246 -72.52 21.74 29.21
CA ASP A 246 -71.84 21.44 27.91
C ASP A 246 -70.45 22.08 27.63
N ARG A 247 -69.72 22.53 28.65
CA ARG A 247 -68.42 23.18 28.54
C ARG A 247 -67.34 22.49 29.35
N ASP A 248 -67.68 21.51 30.18
CA ASP A 248 -66.72 20.74 30.98
C ASP A 248 -66.20 19.49 30.26
N GLY A 249 -66.85 19.06 29.17
CA GLY A 249 -66.40 17.89 28.39
C GLY A 249 -66.91 16.55 28.91
N CYS A 250 -67.78 16.56 29.94
CA CYS A 250 -68.20 15.33 30.61
C CYS A 250 -69.67 14.97 30.33
N PRO A 251 -69.97 13.76 29.83
CA PRO A 251 -71.34 13.33 29.65
C PRO A 251 -72.04 13.17 31.00
N GLU A 252 -73.15 13.87 31.21
CA GLU A 252 -73.81 13.87 32.50
C GLU A 252 -74.80 12.70 32.65
N PRO A 253 -74.81 12.02 33.81
CA PRO A 253 -75.76 10.97 34.07
C PRO A 253 -77.17 11.55 34.25
N GLY A 254 -77.90 11.67 33.14
CA GLY A 254 -79.34 11.80 33.11
C GLY A 254 -79.87 13.17 32.70
N GLY A 255 -79.61 13.55 31.45
CA GLY A 255 -80.12 14.71 30.71
C GLY A 255 -81.63 14.94 30.65
N ARG A 256 -82.27 14.95 31.81
CA ARG A 256 -83.66 15.33 32.09
C ARG A 256 -83.78 15.82 33.53
N ILE A 257 -83.25 17.00 33.83
CA ILE A 257 -83.94 17.82 34.82
C ILE A 257 -85.25 18.29 34.18
N ASN A 258 -86.28 17.47 34.35
CA ASN A 258 -87.66 17.92 34.22
C ASN A 258 -87.79 19.21 35.04
N ALA A 259 -88.01 20.33 34.35
CA ALA A 259 -88.52 21.56 34.94
C ALA A 259 -89.94 21.32 35.48
N ASN A 260 -90.07 20.59 36.59
CA ASN A 260 -91.25 20.57 37.44
C ASN A 260 -91.01 19.74 38.71
N VAL A 261 -90.47 20.37 39.76
CA VAL A 261 -90.78 19.98 41.13
C VAL A 261 -91.20 21.24 41.88
N PRO A 262 -92.47 21.36 42.32
CA PRO A 262 -92.89 22.45 43.17
C PRO A 262 -92.24 22.26 44.54
N GLY A 263 -91.53 23.28 45.02
CA GLY A 263 -90.91 23.28 46.34
C GLY A 263 -91.95 23.05 47.44
N GLU A 264 -91.63 22.11 48.33
CA GLU A 264 -92.31 21.92 49.60
C GLU A 264 -91.84 22.99 50.60
N ASP A 265 -92.81 23.59 51.27
CA ASP A 265 -92.62 24.55 52.35
C ASP A 265 -92.02 23.86 53.59
N GLY A 266 -90.96 24.44 54.15
CA GLY A 266 -90.34 24.05 55.43
C GLY A 266 -89.33 25.05 55.93
#